data_AF-A0A956ECH9-F1
#
_entry.id   AF-A0A956ECH9-F1
#
_cell.length_a   1.000
_cell.length_b   1.000
_cell.length_c   1.000
_cell.angle_alpha   90.00
_cell.angle_beta   90.00
_cell.angle_gamma   90.00
#
_symmetry.space_group_name_H-M   'P 1'
#
loop_
_entity.id
_entity.type
_entity.pdbx_description
1 polymer ?
#
loop_
_entity_poly.entity_id
_entity_poly.type
_entity_poly.pdbx_seq_one_letter_code
_entity_poly.pdbx_strand_id
1 'polypeptide(L)'
;MIAATQIATIVYARPHKESRRLGYLRLGAQVKRDPEPTKDKVGECKGDWYHIYPMGYVCTEDATTNLDDPLVKATKRRAHLDKPMPYSYGFVRATAPQYLKVPSKKQQIDSEFGLEDHLKWFAEHAAEVQKVELGANDVPLDPRGIAAPGLEHPKGFKLSTELSRVELFGGDPNDPGPPWWLEDGRKIPNVSGFEVPDYAIFADRVRRKTGLSFVDSFIAKDEDLTRGFAVTVDMRLIPTTKVKPDTGSPWHGVELTPGMPVPFAFIVKRDSVTYQLLKGKDEVRKMGTLPRRAIVPITGKARIKAGKRYYQTLKDKTRWLRANDIGIVAPPPEWPEAAEKGEKWVDVSLGQQTLVLWEGKRAWYATLVSTGRPRFGDPKTTNATPTGVFRLQSKHIAAAMDSEENSSVAGGKKAGGGSGPKYDAETRATIARLKKAEKDGTKLSSEDQRRLANIHKGRHPEYGVTRRRGAGGFELRDVPWIQYFAAGYALHGAYWHDVFGIPRSHGCVNLAPIDARVVFNWTDPPLPENWHGINIGTD
;
A
#
# COMPACT_ATOMS: atom_id res chain seq x y z
N MET A 1 -16.30 27.51 -6.96
CA MET A 1 -15.49 26.39 -6.42
C MET A 1 -14.88 26.80 -5.09
N ILE A 2 -14.43 25.83 -4.30
CA ILE A 2 -13.59 26.02 -3.11
C ILE A 2 -12.45 24.99 -3.18
N ALA A 3 -11.24 25.39 -2.77
CA ALA A 3 -10.03 24.59 -2.87
C ALA A 3 -9.44 24.30 -1.48
N ALA A 4 -9.02 23.05 -1.25
CA ALA A 4 -8.34 22.64 -0.01
C ALA A 4 -6.93 23.23 0.08
N THR A 5 -6.59 23.86 1.21
CA THR A 5 -5.27 24.46 1.48
C THR A 5 -4.48 23.70 2.54
N GLN A 6 -5.06 22.64 3.12
CA GLN A 6 -4.41 21.75 4.08
C GLN A 6 -4.29 20.33 3.51
N ILE A 7 -3.40 19.51 4.08
CA ILE A 7 -3.26 18.09 3.69
C ILE A 7 -4.58 17.34 3.81
N ALA A 8 -5.37 17.64 4.84
CA ALA A 8 -6.70 17.09 5.03
C ALA A 8 -7.66 18.20 5.47
N THR A 9 -8.35 18.80 4.51
CA THR A 9 -9.45 19.73 4.74
C THR A 9 -10.70 18.91 5.04
N ILE A 10 -11.16 18.90 6.29
CA ILE A 10 -12.27 18.06 6.74
C ILE A 10 -13.60 18.58 6.19
N VAL A 11 -14.44 17.65 5.73
CA VAL A 11 -15.85 17.92 5.37
C VAL A 11 -16.74 17.52 6.53
N TYR A 12 -17.56 18.45 7.00
CA TYR A 12 -18.46 18.28 8.14
C TYR A 12 -19.92 18.14 7.69
N ALA A 13 -20.72 17.39 8.44
CA ALA A 13 -22.15 17.23 8.13
C ALA A 13 -22.96 18.51 8.35
N ARG A 14 -22.49 19.39 9.25
CA ARG A 14 -23.08 20.70 9.59
C ARG A 14 -21.98 21.75 9.67
N PRO A 15 -22.29 23.06 9.57
CA PRO A 15 -21.30 24.15 9.58
C PRO A 15 -20.74 24.45 10.99
N HIS A 16 -20.20 23.42 11.67
CA HIS A 16 -19.49 23.53 12.93
C HIS A 16 -18.50 22.37 13.13
N LYS A 17 -17.34 22.60 13.76
CA LYS A 17 -16.24 21.61 13.85
C LYS A 17 -16.53 20.39 14.74
N GLU A 18 -17.53 20.48 15.62
CA GLU A 18 -17.98 19.37 16.46
C GLU A 18 -18.94 18.41 15.73
N SER A 19 -19.42 18.81 14.54
CA SER A 19 -20.27 17.96 13.72
C SER A 19 -19.55 16.70 13.29
N ARG A 20 -20.33 15.65 12.98
CA ARG A 20 -19.83 14.44 12.31
C ARG A 20 -18.98 14.80 11.09
N ARG A 21 -17.78 14.23 11.02
CA ARG A 21 -16.87 14.35 9.88
C ARG A 21 -17.30 13.37 8.80
N LEU A 22 -17.77 13.88 7.66
CA LEU A 22 -18.19 13.07 6.52
C LEU A 22 -17.01 12.49 5.74
N GLY A 23 -15.87 13.18 5.76
CA GLY A 23 -14.70 12.81 4.98
C GLY A 23 -13.72 13.97 4.90
N TYR A 24 -12.85 13.97 3.90
CA TYR A 24 -11.94 15.08 3.68
C TYR A 24 -11.50 15.22 2.23
N LEU A 25 -11.09 16.45 1.92
CA LEU A 25 -10.45 16.85 0.70
C LEU A 25 -8.93 16.87 0.93
N ARG A 26 -8.15 16.32 -0.01
CA ARG A 26 -6.69 16.44 0.02
C ARG A 26 -6.29 17.85 -0.43
N LEU A 27 -5.15 18.34 0.03
CA LEU A 27 -4.50 19.55 -0.48
C LEU A 27 -4.62 19.68 -2.01
N GLY A 28 -5.07 20.84 -2.48
CA GLY A 28 -5.29 21.15 -3.90
C GLY A 28 -6.61 20.66 -4.47
N ALA A 29 -7.40 19.88 -3.72
CA ALA A 29 -8.72 19.44 -4.16
C ALA A 29 -9.69 20.60 -4.31
N GLN A 30 -10.42 20.60 -5.42
CA GLN A 30 -11.44 21.59 -5.70
C GLN A 30 -12.80 20.93 -5.78
N VAL A 31 -13.78 21.51 -5.10
CA VAL A 31 -15.17 21.05 -5.13
C VAL A 31 -16.11 22.22 -5.41
N LYS A 32 -17.29 21.90 -5.94
CA LYS A 32 -18.37 22.88 -6.11
C LYS A 32 -18.88 23.27 -4.72
N ARG A 33 -19.32 24.51 -4.60
CA ARG A 33 -19.89 25.09 -3.37
C ARG A 33 -21.03 26.03 -3.71
N ASP A 34 -21.86 26.32 -2.73
CA ASP A 34 -22.82 27.42 -2.83
C ASP A 34 -22.11 28.76 -3.00
N PRO A 35 -22.72 29.74 -3.71
CA PRO A 35 -22.08 31.02 -4.02
C PRO A 35 -21.84 31.86 -2.77
N GLU A 36 -22.77 31.83 -1.82
CA GLU A 36 -22.71 32.57 -0.57
C GLU A 36 -22.33 31.66 0.61
N PRO A 37 -21.63 32.17 1.63
CA PRO A 37 -21.35 31.42 2.84
C PRO A 37 -22.64 31.14 3.64
N THR A 38 -22.60 30.07 4.43
CA THR A 38 -23.71 29.67 5.31
C THR A 38 -23.88 30.70 6.43
N LYS A 39 -25.12 31.18 6.63
CA LYS A 39 -25.46 32.20 7.63
C LYS A 39 -25.54 31.62 9.05
N ASP A 40 -26.01 30.39 9.18
CA ASP A 40 -26.19 29.70 10.46
C ASP A 40 -24.88 29.04 10.92
N LYS A 41 -23.96 29.86 11.44
CA LYS A 41 -22.67 29.39 11.98
C LYS A 41 -22.80 29.04 13.46
N VAL A 42 -22.30 27.87 13.85
CA VAL A 42 -22.17 27.46 15.26
C VAL A 42 -20.70 27.06 15.50
N GLY A 43 -20.10 27.47 16.62
CA GLY A 43 -18.74 27.07 17.01
C GLY A 43 -17.57 27.77 16.29
N GLU A 44 -16.34 27.34 16.61
CA GLU A 44 -15.08 28.01 16.23
C GLU A 44 -14.58 27.65 14.83
N CYS A 45 -14.94 28.45 13.82
CA CYS A 45 -14.26 28.52 12.52
C CYS A 45 -13.76 29.95 12.35
N LYS A 46 -12.45 30.15 12.12
CA LYS A 46 -11.89 31.50 11.94
C LYS A 46 -12.30 32.16 10.62
N GLY A 47 -12.92 31.39 9.71
CA GLY A 47 -13.38 31.85 8.40
C GLY A 47 -14.87 31.65 8.16
N ASP A 48 -15.22 31.43 6.89
CA ASP A 48 -16.57 31.18 6.44
C ASP A 48 -16.85 29.69 6.26
N TRP A 49 -18.10 29.31 6.50
CA TRP A 49 -18.58 27.98 6.17
C TRP A 49 -19.24 28.01 4.80
N TYR A 50 -18.86 27.08 3.94
CA TYR A 50 -19.53 26.86 2.66
C TYR A 50 -20.10 25.45 2.61
N HIS A 51 -21.36 25.35 2.22
CA HIS A 51 -21.92 24.09 1.77
C HIS A 51 -21.25 23.69 0.45
N ILE A 52 -20.82 22.44 0.37
CA ILE A 52 -20.11 21.86 -0.77
C ILE A 52 -20.89 20.69 -1.36
N TYR A 53 -20.66 20.42 -2.64
CA TYR A 53 -21.34 19.33 -3.35
C TYR A 53 -20.45 18.07 -3.42
N PRO A 54 -21.04 16.86 -3.35
CA PRO A 54 -22.48 16.59 -3.29
C PRO A 54 -23.10 16.77 -1.88
N MET A 55 -22.28 16.91 -0.83
CA MET A 55 -22.78 17.03 0.54
C MET A 55 -21.75 17.66 1.49
N GLY A 56 -22.26 18.27 2.56
CA GLY A 56 -21.47 18.69 3.71
C GLY A 56 -20.94 20.12 3.60
N TYR A 57 -20.12 20.50 4.59
CA TYR A 57 -19.65 21.86 4.79
C TYR A 57 -18.13 21.88 5.01
N VAL A 58 -17.48 22.91 4.47
CA VAL A 58 -16.05 23.17 4.64
C VAL A 58 -15.85 24.57 5.21
N CYS A 59 -14.95 24.70 6.18
CA CYS A 59 -14.52 25.97 6.77
C CYS A 59 -13.33 26.53 5.99
N THR A 60 -13.34 27.84 5.66
CA THR A 60 -12.24 28.50 4.93
C THR A 60 -10.99 28.77 5.79
N GLU A 61 -10.93 28.24 7.01
CA GLU A 61 -9.68 28.14 7.77
C GLU A 61 -8.72 27.12 7.13
N ASP A 62 -9.29 26.05 6.55
CA ASP A 62 -8.55 24.95 5.92
C ASP A 62 -8.74 24.92 4.39
N ALA A 63 -9.38 25.94 3.81
CA ALA A 63 -9.73 26.03 2.40
C ALA A 63 -9.80 27.47 1.91
N THR A 64 -9.75 27.67 0.60
CA THR A 64 -9.84 29.00 -0.03
C THR A 64 -10.83 29.02 -1.17
N THR A 65 -11.54 30.15 -1.31
CA THR A 65 -12.36 30.44 -2.50
C THR A 65 -11.55 31.11 -3.62
N ASN A 66 -10.34 31.60 -3.30
CA ASN A 66 -9.41 32.16 -4.27
C ASN A 66 -8.70 31.03 -5.02
N LEU A 67 -9.19 30.68 -6.21
CA LEU A 67 -8.57 29.65 -7.05
C LEU A 67 -7.25 30.11 -7.67
N ASP A 68 -6.95 31.41 -7.60
CA ASP A 68 -5.69 31.97 -8.05
C ASP A 68 -4.57 31.87 -6.99
N ASP A 69 -4.89 31.38 -5.80
CA ASP A 69 -3.93 31.16 -4.72
C ASP A 69 -2.71 30.33 -5.20
N PRO A 70 -1.48 30.78 -4.93
CA PRO A 70 -0.27 30.07 -5.36
C PRO A 70 -0.20 28.61 -4.92
N LEU A 71 -0.67 28.28 -3.71
CA LEU A 71 -0.71 26.92 -3.20
C LEU A 71 -1.69 26.06 -4.00
N VAL A 72 -2.86 26.60 -4.34
CA VAL A 72 -3.87 25.90 -5.17
C VAL A 72 -3.31 25.65 -6.58
N LYS A 73 -2.59 26.63 -7.15
CA LYS A 73 -1.93 26.46 -8.45
C LYS A 73 -0.78 25.45 -8.41
N ALA A 74 -0.02 25.39 -7.31
CA ALA A 74 1.09 24.45 -7.13
C ALA A 74 0.64 23.01 -6.90
N THR A 75 -0.57 22.80 -6.35
CA THR A 75 -1.08 21.50 -5.91
C THR A 75 -2.09 20.88 -6.88
N LYS A 76 -2.01 21.26 -8.17
CA LYS A 76 -2.90 20.76 -9.23
C LYS A 76 -2.75 19.27 -9.51
N ARG A 77 -1.57 18.68 -9.30
CA ARG A 77 -1.34 17.25 -9.51
C ARG A 77 -1.96 16.46 -8.36
N ARG A 78 -2.91 15.59 -8.70
CA ARG A 78 -3.72 14.81 -7.74
C ARG A 78 -3.47 13.31 -7.92
N ALA A 79 -4.07 12.53 -7.02
CA ALA A 79 -4.03 11.07 -7.09
C ALA A 79 -4.67 10.58 -8.41
N HIS A 80 -3.99 9.66 -9.11
CA HIS A 80 -4.52 8.99 -10.30
C HIS A 80 -5.49 7.89 -9.91
N LEU A 81 -6.80 8.16 -9.99
CA LEU A 81 -7.83 7.22 -9.52
C LEU A 81 -8.04 6.02 -10.45
N ASP A 82 -7.59 6.15 -11.69
CA ASP A 82 -7.57 5.14 -12.73
C ASP A 82 -6.41 4.14 -12.57
N LYS A 83 -5.39 4.46 -11.76
CA LYS A 83 -4.18 3.65 -11.62
C LYS A 83 -4.16 2.82 -10.34
N PRO A 84 -3.69 1.56 -10.37
CA PRO A 84 -3.43 0.76 -9.16
C PRO A 84 -2.53 1.44 -8.12
N MET A 85 -1.54 2.20 -8.56
CA MET A 85 -0.72 3.06 -7.71
C MET A 85 -1.12 4.52 -7.97
N PRO A 86 -1.84 5.16 -7.04
CA PRO A 86 -2.45 6.48 -7.28
C PRO A 86 -1.45 7.65 -7.28
N TYR A 87 -0.23 7.41 -6.81
CA TYR A 87 0.90 8.33 -6.88
C TYR A 87 2.11 7.59 -7.45
N SER A 88 3.19 8.32 -7.74
CA SER A 88 4.51 7.70 -7.89
C SER A 88 5.04 7.35 -6.51
N TYR A 89 5.69 6.20 -6.36
CA TYR A 89 6.15 5.71 -5.05
C TYR A 89 7.64 5.42 -5.05
N GLY A 90 8.24 5.45 -3.87
CA GLY A 90 9.62 5.04 -3.69
C GLY A 90 10.02 4.81 -2.25
N PHE A 91 11.19 4.19 -2.06
CA PHE A 91 11.78 3.92 -0.76
C PHE A 91 13.07 4.70 -0.56
N VAL A 92 13.17 5.36 0.59
CA VAL A 92 14.40 6.03 1.00
C VAL A 92 15.52 5.00 1.18
N ARG A 93 16.64 5.20 0.50
CA ARG A 93 17.81 4.31 0.50
C ARG A 93 18.94 4.76 1.39
N ALA A 94 19.05 6.07 1.59
CA ALA A 94 19.93 6.73 2.53
C ALA A 94 19.12 7.86 3.18
N THR A 95 19.38 8.19 4.45
CA THR A 95 18.68 9.26 5.17
C THR A 95 18.61 10.51 4.29
N ALA A 96 17.39 11.00 4.07
CA ALA A 96 17.13 12.02 3.07
C ALA A 96 16.53 13.28 3.74
N PRO A 97 17.07 14.47 3.49
CA PRO A 97 16.41 15.71 3.92
C PRO A 97 15.08 15.91 3.17
N GLN A 98 14.11 16.53 3.84
CA GLN A 98 12.87 17.03 3.23
C GLN A 98 12.94 18.54 3.10
N TYR A 99 13.48 19.05 1.99
CA TYR A 99 13.65 20.48 1.81
C TYR A 99 12.31 21.21 1.64
N LEU A 100 12.25 22.44 2.16
CA LEU A 100 11.09 23.35 2.03
C LEU A 100 11.13 24.19 0.75
N LYS A 101 12.32 24.36 0.16
CA LYS A 101 12.59 25.09 -1.08
C LYS A 101 13.78 24.47 -1.79
N VAL A 102 14.03 24.84 -3.04
CA VAL A 102 15.23 24.39 -3.76
C VAL A 102 16.48 24.87 -3.00
N PRO A 103 17.32 23.95 -2.47
CA PRO A 103 18.45 24.32 -1.65
C PRO A 103 19.68 24.68 -2.50
N SER A 104 20.47 25.67 -2.07
CA SER A 104 21.76 25.96 -2.72
C SER A 104 22.77 24.84 -2.48
N LYS A 105 23.83 24.78 -3.29
CA LYS A 105 24.94 23.84 -3.17
C LYS A 105 25.52 23.87 -1.77
N LYS A 106 25.81 25.06 -1.24
CA LYS A 106 26.30 25.24 0.14
C LYS A 106 25.33 24.63 1.15
N GLN A 107 24.04 24.94 1.06
CA GLN A 107 23.03 24.39 1.97
C GLN A 107 22.93 22.86 1.90
N GLN A 108 23.09 22.29 0.71
CA GLN A 108 23.10 20.84 0.53
C GLN A 108 24.34 20.20 1.16
N ILE A 109 25.52 20.79 0.97
CA ILE A 109 26.78 20.31 1.58
C ILE A 109 26.71 20.40 3.11
N ASP A 110 26.25 21.53 3.64
CA ASP A 110 26.14 21.77 5.09
C ASP A 110 25.11 20.83 5.74
N SER A 111 24.04 20.47 5.02
CA SER A 111 22.95 19.66 5.58
C SER A 111 23.05 18.15 5.28
N GLU A 112 23.71 17.72 4.21
CA GLU A 112 23.81 16.31 3.85
C GLU A 112 25.22 15.76 4.16
N PHE A 113 25.34 15.04 5.29
CA PHE A 113 26.60 14.41 5.68
C PHE A 113 27.16 13.49 4.58
N GLY A 114 28.40 13.73 4.17
CA GLY A 114 29.08 12.95 3.13
C GLY A 114 28.44 13.08 1.75
N LEU A 115 27.88 14.25 1.43
CA LEU A 115 27.15 14.45 0.17
C LEU A 115 28.01 14.14 -1.06
N GLU A 116 29.24 14.66 -1.12
CA GLU A 116 30.11 14.49 -2.28
C GLU A 116 30.43 13.02 -2.55
N ASP A 117 30.82 12.28 -1.50
CA ASP A 117 31.07 10.84 -1.60
C ASP A 117 29.82 10.07 -2.01
N HIS A 118 28.65 10.46 -1.48
CA HIS A 118 27.37 9.87 -1.89
C HIS A 118 27.09 10.12 -3.37
N LEU A 119 27.35 11.32 -3.89
CA LEU A 119 27.09 11.64 -5.29
C LEU A 119 28.05 10.91 -6.23
N LYS A 120 29.34 10.82 -5.89
CA LYS A 120 30.33 10.01 -6.63
C LYS A 120 29.90 8.54 -6.67
N TRP A 121 29.60 7.97 -5.50
CA TRP A 121 29.11 6.60 -5.40
C TRP A 121 27.82 6.39 -6.21
N PHE A 122 26.88 7.33 -6.13
CA PHE A 122 25.62 7.24 -6.85
C PHE A 122 25.82 7.27 -8.36
N ALA A 123 26.73 8.10 -8.88
CA ALA A 123 27.02 8.18 -10.32
C ALA A 123 27.48 6.82 -10.89
N GLU A 124 28.29 6.08 -10.13
CA GLU A 124 28.79 4.76 -10.53
C GLU A 124 27.74 3.65 -10.39
N HIS A 125 26.84 3.75 -9.42
CA HIS A 125 25.95 2.65 -9.03
C HIS A 125 24.48 2.85 -9.43
N ALA A 126 24.12 4.02 -9.97
CA ALA A 126 22.73 4.43 -10.24
C ALA A 126 21.92 3.37 -10.98
N ALA A 127 22.48 2.76 -12.04
CA ALA A 127 21.80 1.78 -12.88
C ALA A 127 21.34 0.53 -12.09
N GLU A 128 22.16 0.02 -11.18
CA GLU A 128 21.82 -1.13 -10.34
C GLU A 128 20.79 -0.72 -9.28
N VAL A 129 21.07 0.39 -8.61
CA VAL A 129 20.39 0.72 -7.36
C VAL A 129 19.07 1.44 -7.56
N GLN A 130 18.85 2.00 -8.75
CA GLN A 130 17.59 2.58 -9.21
C GLN A 130 16.82 1.64 -10.13
N LYS A 131 17.29 0.41 -10.36
CA LYS A 131 16.61 -0.55 -11.22
C LYS A 131 15.15 -0.74 -10.80
N VAL A 132 14.25 -0.46 -11.74
CA VAL A 132 12.81 -0.66 -11.65
C VAL A 132 12.44 -1.98 -12.35
N GLU A 133 11.39 -2.62 -11.88
CA GLU A 133 10.79 -3.81 -12.49
C GLU A 133 9.35 -3.48 -12.88
N LEU A 134 8.76 -4.26 -13.78
CA LEU A 134 7.33 -4.11 -14.11
C LEU A 134 6.49 -4.33 -12.85
N GLY A 135 5.59 -3.39 -12.59
CA GLY A 135 4.75 -3.36 -11.41
C GLY A 135 3.27 -3.18 -11.72
N ALA A 136 2.53 -2.71 -10.72
CA ALA A 136 1.07 -2.71 -10.75
C ALA A 136 0.47 -1.85 -11.87
N ASN A 137 1.07 -0.69 -12.14
CA ASN A 137 0.61 0.21 -13.19
C ASN A 137 1.00 -0.26 -14.61
N ASP A 138 1.86 -1.27 -14.72
CA ASP A 138 2.29 -1.85 -16.01
C ASP A 138 1.41 -3.02 -16.46
N VAL A 139 0.36 -3.37 -15.69
CA VAL A 139 -0.59 -4.42 -16.07
C VAL A 139 -1.71 -3.79 -16.90
N PRO A 140 -2.03 -4.31 -18.12
CA PRO A 140 -3.20 -3.89 -18.86
C PRO A 140 -4.50 -4.15 -18.07
N LEU A 141 -5.36 -3.13 -17.97
CA LEU A 141 -6.63 -3.20 -17.25
C LEU A 141 -7.78 -2.82 -18.18
N ASP A 142 -8.96 -3.42 -17.94
CA ASP A 142 -10.20 -3.01 -18.60
C ASP A 142 -10.71 -1.65 -18.05
N PRO A 143 -11.77 -1.05 -18.61
CA PRO A 143 -12.32 0.22 -18.11
C PRO A 143 -12.81 0.19 -16.65
N ARG A 144 -13.11 -1.00 -16.11
CA ARG A 144 -13.49 -1.19 -14.70
C ARG A 144 -12.26 -1.26 -13.80
N GLY A 145 -11.06 -1.39 -14.37
CA GLY A 145 -9.81 -1.52 -13.65
C GLY A 145 -9.40 -2.95 -13.34
N ILE A 146 -9.97 -3.92 -14.04
CA ILE A 146 -9.75 -5.35 -13.81
C ILE A 146 -8.78 -5.87 -14.86
N ALA A 147 -7.76 -6.58 -14.40
CA ALA A 147 -6.83 -7.28 -15.29
C ALA A 147 -7.48 -8.55 -15.85
N ALA A 148 -7.32 -8.78 -17.15
CA ALA A 148 -7.81 -9.97 -17.84
C ALA A 148 -6.82 -10.45 -18.92
N PRO A 149 -6.81 -11.76 -19.25
CA PRO A 149 -5.98 -12.26 -20.34
C PRO A 149 -6.33 -11.61 -21.68
N GLY A 150 -5.31 -11.30 -22.48
CA GLY A 150 -5.48 -10.74 -23.83
C GLY A 150 -5.73 -9.23 -23.88
N LEU A 151 -5.74 -8.54 -22.74
CA LEU A 151 -5.77 -7.07 -22.73
C LEU A 151 -4.42 -6.50 -23.20
N GLU A 152 -4.49 -5.44 -23.98
CA GLU A 152 -3.33 -4.70 -24.50
C GLU A 152 -3.28 -3.30 -23.92
N HIS A 153 -2.08 -2.72 -23.88
CA HIS A 153 -1.93 -1.33 -23.49
C HIS A 153 -2.46 -0.38 -24.57
N PRO A 154 -2.98 0.81 -24.19
CA PRO A 154 -3.26 1.86 -25.14
C PRO A 154 -2.03 2.24 -25.96
N LYS A 155 -2.23 2.69 -27.20
CA LYS A 155 -1.15 3.15 -28.07
C LYS A 155 -0.34 4.26 -27.39
N GLY A 156 0.99 4.12 -27.38
CA GLY A 156 1.90 5.11 -26.77
C GLY A 156 2.09 4.95 -25.26
N PHE A 157 1.52 3.91 -24.63
CA PHE A 157 1.83 3.55 -23.26
C PHE A 157 3.32 3.21 -23.12
N LYS A 158 3.98 3.78 -22.10
CA LYS A 158 5.36 3.46 -21.74
C LYS A 158 5.36 2.59 -20.49
N LEU A 159 6.10 1.50 -20.52
CA LEU A 159 6.31 0.66 -19.34
C LEU A 159 7.17 1.40 -18.31
N SER A 160 7.00 1.10 -17.03
CA SER A 160 7.80 1.71 -15.96
C SER A 160 9.31 1.50 -16.12
N THR A 161 9.73 0.45 -16.84
CA THR A 161 11.14 0.20 -17.19
C THR A 161 11.68 1.11 -18.31
N GLU A 162 10.81 1.78 -19.03
CA GLU A 162 11.12 2.70 -20.14
C GLU A 162 11.01 4.18 -19.72
N LEU A 163 10.44 4.45 -18.55
CA LEU A 163 10.28 5.79 -18.00
C LEU A 163 11.64 6.38 -17.60
N SER A 164 11.81 7.67 -17.88
CA SER A 164 12.91 8.46 -17.34
C SER A 164 12.81 8.56 -15.82
N ARG A 165 13.92 8.95 -15.17
CA ARG A 165 13.92 9.18 -13.72
C ARG A 165 12.93 10.27 -13.30
N VAL A 166 12.73 11.29 -14.14
CA VAL A 166 11.76 12.36 -13.87
C VAL A 166 10.34 11.80 -13.90
N GLU A 167 10.00 11.01 -14.92
CA GLU A 167 8.68 10.34 -15.02
C GLU A 167 8.42 9.38 -13.85
N LEU A 168 9.43 8.60 -13.42
CA LEU A 168 9.31 7.64 -12.31
C LEU A 168 8.93 8.28 -10.97
N PHE A 169 9.23 9.57 -10.79
CA PHE A 169 8.83 10.34 -9.60
C PHE A 169 7.63 11.27 -9.87
N GLY A 170 6.97 11.11 -11.03
CA GLY A 170 5.75 11.84 -11.39
C GLY A 170 5.99 13.19 -12.06
N GLY A 171 7.22 13.49 -12.49
CA GLY A 171 7.58 14.71 -13.22
C GLY A 171 7.33 14.64 -14.72
N ASP A 172 7.37 15.81 -15.39
CA ASP A 172 7.29 15.92 -16.85
C ASP A 172 8.69 15.83 -17.46
N PRO A 173 8.99 14.85 -18.33
CA PRO A 173 10.30 14.73 -18.95
C PRO A 173 10.59 15.85 -19.96
N ASN A 174 9.56 16.52 -20.50
CA ASN A 174 9.71 17.58 -21.48
C ASN A 174 9.96 18.95 -20.83
N ASP A 175 9.60 19.08 -19.55
CA ASP A 175 9.89 20.26 -18.72
C ASP A 175 10.47 19.81 -17.38
N PRO A 176 11.74 19.35 -17.36
CA PRO A 176 12.36 18.81 -16.16
C PRO A 176 12.87 19.92 -15.22
N GLY A 177 12.61 21.20 -15.48
CA GLY A 177 13.08 22.32 -14.66
C GLY A 177 12.28 22.47 -13.35
N PRO A 178 12.77 23.26 -12.38
CA PRO A 178 11.99 23.59 -11.19
C PRO A 178 10.66 24.24 -11.59
N PRO A 179 9.53 23.85 -10.99
CA PRO A 179 8.25 24.46 -11.30
C PRO A 179 8.22 25.93 -10.84
N TRP A 180 7.38 26.75 -11.48
CA TRP A 180 7.25 28.21 -11.23
C TRP A 180 7.10 28.63 -9.75
N TRP A 181 6.57 27.76 -8.89
CA TRP A 181 6.37 28.01 -7.45
C TRP A 181 7.63 27.74 -6.60
N LEU A 182 8.70 27.26 -7.25
CA LEU A 182 10.04 27.05 -6.69
C LEU A 182 11.12 27.91 -7.36
N GLU A 183 10.82 28.51 -8.50
CA GLU A 183 11.71 29.47 -9.19
C GLU A 183 11.96 30.71 -8.33
N ASP A 184 13.09 31.37 -8.55
CA ASP A 184 13.48 32.63 -7.89
C ASP A 184 13.44 32.59 -6.35
N GLY A 185 13.71 31.42 -5.76
CA GLY A 185 13.73 31.22 -4.31
C GLY A 185 12.36 31.19 -3.65
N ARG A 186 11.27 31.11 -4.44
CA ARG A 186 9.91 30.93 -3.94
C ARG A 186 9.80 29.66 -3.11
N LYS A 187 8.90 29.73 -2.13
CA LYS A 187 8.48 28.60 -1.31
C LYS A 187 6.98 28.68 -1.11
N ILE A 188 6.34 27.53 -1.02
CA ILE A 188 4.95 27.46 -0.57
C ILE A 188 4.90 27.24 0.95
N PRO A 189 3.79 27.63 1.61
CA PRO A 189 3.65 27.46 3.05
C PRO A 189 3.85 26.01 3.50
N ASN A 190 4.29 25.85 4.75
CA ASN A 190 4.36 24.54 5.38
C ASN A 190 2.93 24.03 5.65
N VAL A 191 2.45 23.16 4.77
CA VAL A 191 1.16 22.46 4.88
C VAL A 191 1.24 21.16 5.70
N SER A 192 2.41 20.79 6.22
CA SER A 192 2.59 19.59 7.04
C SER A 192 2.22 19.90 8.49
N GLY A 193 1.75 18.90 9.25
CA GLY A 193 1.29 19.09 10.62
C GLY A 193 2.38 19.32 11.68
N PHE A 194 3.60 19.71 11.30
CA PHE A 194 4.70 19.98 12.22
C PHE A 194 5.24 21.38 11.95
N GLU A 195 5.39 22.18 13.01
CA GLU A 195 5.91 23.54 12.91
C GLU A 195 7.41 23.49 12.60
N VAL A 196 7.82 24.37 11.70
CA VAL A 196 9.21 24.49 11.28
C VAL A 196 9.60 25.96 11.39
N PRO A 197 10.73 26.30 12.05
CA PRO A 197 11.18 27.68 12.12
C PRO A 197 11.41 28.28 10.73
N ASP A 198 11.14 29.58 10.57
CA ASP A 198 11.23 30.25 9.26
C ASP A 198 12.62 30.19 8.61
N TYR A 199 13.67 30.04 9.42
CA TYR A 199 15.05 29.92 8.97
C TYR A 199 15.42 28.49 8.52
N ALA A 200 14.59 27.48 8.76
CA ALA A 200 14.91 26.11 8.43
C ALA A 200 14.87 25.89 6.91
N ILE A 201 15.83 25.11 6.41
CA ILE A 201 15.98 24.80 4.99
C ILE A 201 15.28 23.47 4.65
N PHE A 202 15.17 22.57 5.64
CA PHE A 202 14.42 21.33 5.55
C PHE A 202 13.46 21.19 6.73
N ALA A 203 12.33 20.56 6.45
CA ALA A 203 11.24 20.35 7.36
C ALA A 203 11.56 19.20 8.35
N ASP A 204 12.17 18.13 7.85
CA ASP A 204 12.59 16.95 8.62
C ASP A 204 13.63 16.13 7.83
N ARG A 205 14.13 15.05 8.42
CA ARG A 205 14.93 14.01 7.76
C ARG A 205 14.19 12.69 7.74
N VAL A 206 13.94 12.17 6.54
CA VAL A 206 13.31 10.87 6.36
C VAL A 206 14.33 9.76 6.55
N ARG A 207 13.96 8.78 7.38
CA ARG A 207 14.79 7.61 7.67
C ARG A 207 14.88 6.68 6.46
N ARG A 208 15.98 5.95 6.39
CA ARG A 208 16.15 4.86 5.44
C ARG A 208 15.02 3.83 5.58
N LYS A 209 14.51 3.37 4.43
CA LYS A 209 13.40 2.43 4.23
C LYS A 209 11.99 3.00 4.47
N THR A 210 11.84 4.29 4.75
CA THR A 210 10.52 4.94 4.69
C THR A 210 9.99 4.89 3.27
N GLY A 211 8.71 4.51 3.14
CA GLY A 211 7.97 4.59 1.89
C GLY A 211 7.39 5.98 1.70
N LEU A 212 7.60 6.55 0.52
CA LEU A 212 7.17 7.89 0.16
C LEU A 212 6.34 7.86 -1.12
N SER A 213 5.48 8.86 -1.26
CA SER A 213 4.65 9.13 -2.42
C SER A 213 5.01 10.49 -3.02
N PHE A 214 4.92 10.60 -4.34
CA PHE A 214 5.38 11.76 -5.11
C PHE A 214 4.32 12.20 -6.11
N VAL A 215 4.21 13.52 -6.26
CA VAL A 215 3.28 14.19 -7.20
C VAL A 215 4.00 14.85 -8.37
N ASP A 216 5.32 15.07 -8.23
CA ASP A 216 6.14 15.74 -9.24
C ASP A 216 7.62 15.41 -9.02
N SER A 217 8.44 15.71 -10.01
CA SER A 217 9.90 15.78 -9.84
C SER A 217 10.53 16.66 -10.91
N PHE A 218 11.70 17.19 -10.58
CA PHE A 218 12.45 18.10 -11.44
C PHE A 218 13.96 17.99 -11.19
N ILE A 219 14.73 18.70 -12.00
CA ILE A 219 16.17 18.85 -11.94
C ILE A 219 16.47 20.32 -11.64
N ALA A 220 17.17 20.56 -10.53
CA ALA A 220 17.69 21.87 -10.20
C ALA A 220 19.20 21.92 -10.43
N LYS A 221 19.68 23.09 -10.84
CA LYS A 221 21.11 23.40 -10.97
C LYS A 221 21.42 24.62 -10.10
N ASP A 222 22.45 24.49 -9.27
CA ASP A 222 23.02 25.59 -8.50
C ASP A 222 24.54 25.50 -8.61
N GLU A 223 25.16 26.57 -9.14
CA GLU A 223 26.57 26.56 -9.54
C GLU A 223 26.89 25.37 -10.49
N ASP A 224 27.81 24.51 -10.10
CA ASP A 224 28.22 23.26 -10.76
C ASP A 224 27.40 22.03 -10.29
N LEU A 225 26.55 22.16 -9.27
CA LEU A 225 25.79 21.05 -8.72
C LEU A 225 24.43 20.91 -9.43
N THR A 226 24.27 19.80 -10.18
CA THR A 226 22.99 19.41 -10.80
C THR A 226 22.35 18.25 -10.03
N ARG A 227 21.11 18.43 -9.58
CA ARG A 227 20.43 17.52 -8.65
C ARG A 227 18.97 17.32 -9.04
N GLY A 228 18.53 16.06 -9.06
CA GLY A 228 17.11 15.74 -9.17
C GLY A 228 16.41 15.78 -7.81
N PHE A 229 15.21 16.35 -7.76
CA PHE A 229 14.35 16.41 -6.58
C PHE A 229 12.96 15.88 -6.92
N ALA A 230 12.42 15.01 -6.07
CA ALA A 230 11.03 14.60 -6.11
C ALA A 230 10.22 15.44 -5.12
N VAL A 231 8.98 15.77 -5.49
CA VAL A 231 8.02 16.53 -4.69
C VAL A 231 7.06 15.55 -4.05
N THR A 232 7.07 15.48 -2.72
CA THR A 232 6.12 14.65 -1.97
C THR A 232 4.71 15.23 -2.04
N VAL A 233 3.72 14.42 -1.68
CA VAL A 233 2.30 14.84 -1.58
C VAL A 233 2.05 15.96 -0.56
N ASP A 234 2.98 16.22 0.36
CA ASP A 234 2.97 17.35 1.29
C ASP A 234 3.91 18.48 0.87
N MET A 235 4.30 18.47 -0.41
CA MET A 235 5.07 19.52 -1.08
C MET A 235 6.46 19.74 -0.48
N ARG A 236 7.13 18.65 -0.08
CA ARG A 236 8.53 18.66 0.34
C ARG A 236 9.41 18.11 -0.76
N LEU A 237 10.63 18.62 -0.84
CA LEU A 237 11.57 18.22 -1.87
C LEU A 237 12.55 17.20 -1.31
N ILE A 238 12.64 16.06 -1.98
CA ILE A 238 13.51 14.96 -1.56
C ILE A 238 14.48 14.64 -2.69
N PRO A 239 15.79 14.51 -2.41
CA PRO A 239 16.77 14.20 -3.43
C PRO A 239 16.50 12.83 -4.07
N THR A 240 16.36 12.76 -5.39
CA THR A 240 16.08 11.49 -6.09
C THR A 240 17.25 10.51 -6.02
N THR A 241 18.47 10.98 -5.74
CA THR A 241 19.63 10.11 -5.48
C THR A 241 19.53 9.34 -4.15
N LYS A 242 18.65 9.76 -3.25
CA LYS A 242 18.42 9.14 -1.94
C LYS A 242 17.20 8.22 -1.92
N VAL A 243 16.40 8.19 -2.98
CA VAL A 243 15.15 7.41 -3.07
C VAL A 243 15.22 6.43 -4.23
N LYS A 244 14.74 5.20 -4.05
CA LYS A 244 14.50 4.26 -5.15
C LYS A 244 13.02 4.22 -5.52
N PRO A 245 12.65 4.46 -6.80
CA PRO A 245 11.30 4.25 -7.28
C PRO A 245 10.81 2.83 -7.04
N ASP A 246 9.51 2.70 -6.81
CA ASP A 246 8.81 1.44 -6.60
C ASP A 246 7.50 1.44 -7.39
N THR A 247 7.30 0.40 -8.18
CA THR A 247 6.15 0.23 -9.07
C THR A 247 5.08 -0.69 -8.49
N GLY A 248 5.30 -1.23 -7.28
CA GLY A 248 4.41 -2.17 -6.63
C GLY A 248 4.38 -3.54 -7.30
N SER A 249 3.69 -4.49 -6.68
CA SER A 249 3.52 -5.83 -7.23
C SER A 249 2.62 -5.81 -8.48
N PRO A 250 3.01 -6.46 -9.60
CA PRO A 250 2.13 -6.67 -10.76
C PRO A 250 1.10 -7.80 -10.53
N TRP A 251 1.06 -8.39 -9.33
CA TRP A 251 0.06 -9.41 -9.00
C TRP A 251 -1.35 -8.81 -8.99
N HIS A 252 -2.29 -9.62 -9.43
CA HIS A 252 -3.71 -9.35 -9.31
C HIS A 252 -4.46 -10.68 -9.21
N GLY A 253 -5.66 -10.62 -8.65
CA GLY A 253 -6.65 -11.69 -8.66
C GLY A 253 -7.31 -11.85 -10.01
N VAL A 254 -8.47 -12.51 -9.99
CA VAL A 254 -9.22 -12.88 -11.18
C VAL A 254 -10.70 -12.58 -11.00
N GLU A 255 -11.32 -12.05 -12.05
CA GLU A 255 -12.78 -11.96 -12.14
C GLU A 255 -13.37 -13.37 -12.32
N LEU A 256 -14.40 -13.68 -11.53
CA LEU A 256 -15.08 -14.96 -11.56
C LEU A 256 -16.25 -14.89 -12.52
N THR A 257 -16.03 -15.38 -13.74
CA THR A 257 -17.04 -15.40 -14.81
C THR A 257 -17.94 -16.63 -14.70
N PRO A 258 -19.18 -16.57 -15.24
CA PRO A 258 -20.04 -17.73 -15.35
C PRO A 258 -19.33 -18.90 -16.05
N GLY A 259 -19.34 -20.08 -15.43
CA GLY A 259 -18.67 -21.29 -15.94
C GLY A 259 -17.24 -21.50 -15.44
N MET A 260 -16.63 -20.53 -14.75
CA MET A 260 -15.36 -20.77 -14.06
C MET A 260 -15.56 -21.76 -12.90
N PRO A 261 -14.79 -22.86 -12.82
CA PRO A 261 -14.97 -23.83 -11.74
C PRO A 261 -14.60 -23.25 -10.38
N VAL A 262 -15.54 -23.30 -9.44
CA VAL A 262 -15.31 -23.05 -8.02
C VAL A 262 -15.69 -24.33 -7.27
N PRO A 263 -14.82 -24.90 -6.40
CA PRO A 263 -13.58 -24.31 -5.88
C PRO A 263 -12.36 -24.42 -6.81
N PHE A 264 -11.42 -23.50 -6.62
CA PHE A 264 -10.10 -23.54 -7.23
C PHE A 264 -9.02 -23.12 -6.23
N ALA A 265 -7.76 -23.35 -6.58
CA ALA A 265 -6.60 -23.01 -5.77
C ALA A 265 -5.66 -22.07 -6.50
N PHE A 266 -5.21 -21.02 -5.82
CA PHE A 266 -4.02 -20.27 -6.21
C PHE A 266 -2.77 -20.99 -5.70
N ILE A 267 -1.75 -21.13 -6.56
CA ILE A 267 -0.45 -21.65 -6.16
C ILE A 267 0.33 -20.54 -5.44
N VAL A 268 0.56 -20.68 -4.14
CA VAL A 268 1.20 -19.63 -3.33
C VAL A 268 2.72 -19.81 -3.29
N LYS A 269 3.15 -21.05 -3.08
CA LYS A 269 4.57 -21.36 -2.88
C LYS A 269 5.30 -21.46 -4.22
N ARG A 270 6.54 -20.95 -4.25
CA ARG A 270 7.46 -21.16 -5.38
C ARG A 270 7.84 -22.64 -5.48
N ASP A 271 8.13 -23.09 -6.70
CA ASP A 271 8.58 -24.46 -6.99
C ASP A 271 7.57 -25.53 -6.54
N SER A 272 6.29 -25.17 -6.53
CA SER A 272 5.20 -26.09 -6.25
C SER A 272 5.14 -27.17 -7.33
N VAL A 273 4.73 -28.37 -6.94
CA VAL A 273 4.54 -29.49 -7.86
C VAL A 273 3.18 -30.12 -7.63
N THR A 274 2.69 -30.82 -8.63
CA THR A 274 1.59 -31.78 -8.48
C THR A 274 2.12 -33.09 -7.91
N TYR A 275 1.24 -33.82 -7.23
CA TYR A 275 1.54 -35.10 -6.61
C TYR A 275 0.60 -36.19 -7.14
N GLN A 276 1.11 -37.42 -7.17
CA GLN A 276 0.29 -38.62 -7.28
C GLN A 276 0.33 -39.34 -5.91
N LEU A 277 -0.84 -39.71 -5.38
CA LEU A 277 -0.93 -40.48 -4.14
C LEU A 277 -0.86 -41.98 -4.48
N LEU A 278 0.12 -42.69 -3.93
CA LEU A 278 0.31 -44.12 -4.24
C LEU A 278 -0.71 -44.99 -3.48
N LYS A 279 -1.37 -45.90 -4.20
CA LYS A 279 -2.34 -46.85 -3.61
C LYS A 279 -1.59 -47.88 -2.77
N GLY A 280 -2.11 -48.21 -1.58
CA GLY A 280 -1.55 -49.25 -0.70
C GLY A 280 -0.26 -48.88 0.05
N LYS A 281 0.44 -47.81 -0.32
CA LYS A 281 1.66 -47.32 0.36
C LYS A 281 1.43 -45.94 0.95
N ASP A 282 1.96 -45.59 2.12
CA ASP A 282 1.86 -44.23 2.67
C ASP A 282 2.87 -43.24 2.04
N GLU A 283 2.87 -43.19 0.71
CA GLU A 283 3.86 -42.46 -0.09
C GLU A 283 3.18 -41.59 -1.15
N VAL A 284 3.92 -40.57 -1.59
CA VAL A 284 3.52 -39.68 -2.68
C VAL A 284 4.64 -39.56 -3.70
N ARG A 285 4.28 -39.47 -4.98
CA ARG A 285 5.22 -39.22 -6.07
C ARG A 285 5.06 -37.78 -6.56
N LYS A 286 6.16 -37.05 -6.67
CA LYS A 286 6.17 -35.73 -7.34
C LYS A 286 5.98 -35.91 -8.84
N MET A 287 5.15 -35.08 -9.43
CA MET A 287 4.81 -35.12 -10.85
C MET A 287 5.35 -33.86 -11.53
N GLY A 288 4.47 -33.01 -12.10
CA GLY A 288 4.88 -31.80 -12.82
C GLY A 288 5.00 -30.57 -11.92
N THR A 289 5.81 -29.60 -12.33
CA THR A 289 5.92 -28.29 -11.68
C THR A 289 4.69 -27.42 -11.95
N LEU A 290 4.43 -26.49 -11.03
CA LEU A 290 3.36 -25.52 -11.12
C LEU A 290 3.95 -24.12 -10.91
N PRO A 291 3.67 -23.17 -11.82
CA PRO A 291 4.14 -21.81 -11.63
C PRO A 291 3.43 -21.20 -10.42
N ARG A 292 4.19 -20.41 -9.64
CA ARG A 292 3.62 -19.57 -8.59
C ARG A 292 2.51 -18.73 -9.21
N ARG A 293 1.40 -18.57 -8.49
CA ARG A 293 0.19 -17.81 -8.87
C ARG A 293 -0.70 -18.42 -9.93
N ALA A 294 -0.37 -19.63 -10.41
CA ALA A 294 -1.30 -20.37 -11.25
C ALA A 294 -2.64 -20.59 -10.53
N ILE A 295 -3.72 -20.55 -11.30
CA ILE A 295 -5.06 -20.95 -10.88
C ILE A 295 -5.27 -22.40 -11.29
N VAL A 296 -5.59 -23.26 -10.33
CA VAL A 296 -5.83 -24.68 -10.57
C VAL A 296 -7.21 -25.06 -10.02
N PRO A 297 -8.20 -25.33 -10.88
CA PRO A 297 -9.48 -25.89 -10.48
C PRO A 297 -9.33 -27.18 -9.67
N ILE A 298 -10.09 -27.32 -8.59
CA ILE A 298 -10.04 -28.50 -7.70
C ILE A 298 -11.42 -29.12 -7.52
N THR A 299 -11.47 -30.41 -7.18
CA THR A 299 -12.73 -31.14 -6.98
C THR A 299 -13.36 -30.91 -5.60
N GLY A 300 -12.66 -30.26 -4.68
CA GLY A 300 -12.99 -30.20 -3.25
C GLY A 300 -12.60 -31.45 -2.45
N LYS A 301 -12.26 -32.58 -3.11
CA LYS A 301 -11.82 -33.80 -2.40
C LYS A 301 -10.44 -33.62 -1.79
N ALA A 302 -10.34 -33.84 -0.49
CA ALA A 302 -9.10 -33.83 0.27
C ALA A 302 -8.71 -35.24 0.74
N ARG A 303 -7.42 -35.53 0.79
CA ARG A 303 -6.86 -36.76 1.39
C ARG A 303 -5.62 -36.44 2.21
N ILE A 304 -5.40 -37.22 3.27
CA ILE A 304 -4.15 -37.21 4.02
C ILE A 304 -3.29 -38.37 3.54
N LYS A 305 -2.01 -38.09 3.26
CA LYS A 305 -1.01 -39.07 2.84
C LYS A 305 0.37 -38.64 3.31
N ALA A 306 1.19 -39.55 3.84
CA ALA A 306 2.50 -39.22 4.39
C ALA A 306 2.46 -38.02 5.36
N GLY A 307 1.46 -38.01 6.25
CA GLY A 307 1.23 -36.94 7.23
C GLY A 307 0.85 -35.56 6.67
N LYS A 308 0.53 -35.45 5.37
CA LYS A 308 0.23 -34.17 4.70
C LYS A 308 -1.13 -34.22 4.03
N ARG A 309 -1.85 -33.10 4.06
CA ARG A 309 -3.14 -32.94 3.36
C ARG A 309 -2.91 -32.54 1.91
N TYR A 310 -3.67 -33.15 1.00
CA TYR A 310 -3.68 -32.87 -0.42
C TYR A 310 -5.10 -32.70 -0.96
N TYR A 311 -5.25 -31.90 -2.02
CA TYR A 311 -6.51 -31.64 -2.73
C TYR A 311 -6.43 -32.12 -4.18
N GLN A 312 -7.44 -32.85 -4.65
CA GLN A 312 -7.46 -33.42 -6.00
C GLN A 312 -7.80 -32.36 -7.05
N THR A 313 -7.00 -32.28 -8.13
CA THR A 313 -7.27 -31.34 -9.23
C THR A 313 -8.50 -31.78 -10.04
N LEU A 314 -9.22 -30.81 -10.60
CA LEU A 314 -10.45 -31.07 -11.36
C LEU A 314 -10.15 -31.65 -12.74
N LYS A 315 -9.15 -31.10 -13.45
CA LYS A 315 -8.80 -31.48 -14.82
C LYS A 315 -8.16 -32.87 -14.91
N ASP A 316 -7.27 -33.21 -13.98
CA ASP A 316 -6.64 -34.53 -13.87
C ASP A 316 -6.83 -35.08 -12.45
N LYS A 317 -7.81 -35.97 -12.30
CA LYS A 317 -8.15 -36.58 -11.00
C LYS A 317 -7.04 -37.49 -10.45
N THR A 318 -5.99 -37.77 -11.21
CA THR A 318 -4.79 -38.47 -10.70
C THR A 318 -3.79 -37.55 -10.00
N ARG A 319 -3.94 -36.22 -10.19
CA ARG A 319 -3.06 -35.18 -9.67
C ARG A 319 -3.63 -34.52 -8.41
N TRP A 320 -2.73 -34.18 -7.51
CA TRP A 320 -3.04 -33.64 -6.20
C TRP A 320 -2.14 -32.45 -5.86
N LEU A 321 -2.69 -31.46 -5.17
CA LEU A 321 -1.99 -30.26 -4.69
C LEU A 321 -1.79 -30.36 -3.19
N ARG A 322 -0.62 -30.04 -2.68
CA ARG A 322 -0.36 -30.03 -1.23
C ARG A 322 -0.98 -28.79 -0.57
N ALA A 323 -1.70 -28.98 0.53
CA ALA A 323 -2.45 -27.91 1.20
C ALA A 323 -1.59 -26.68 1.57
N ASN A 324 -0.35 -26.88 2.06
CA ASN A 324 0.52 -25.77 2.49
C ASN A 324 1.12 -24.97 1.33
N ASP A 325 0.95 -25.42 0.09
CA ASP A 325 1.54 -24.78 -1.09
C ASP A 325 0.51 -23.91 -1.83
N ILE A 326 -0.76 -23.93 -1.39
CA ILE A 326 -1.91 -23.32 -2.08
C ILE A 326 -2.79 -22.47 -1.16
N GLY A 327 -3.52 -21.52 -1.74
CA GLY A 327 -4.64 -20.81 -1.11
C GLY A 327 -5.93 -21.15 -1.86
N ILE A 328 -6.93 -21.67 -1.17
CA ILE A 328 -8.18 -22.15 -1.79
C ILE A 328 -9.23 -21.04 -1.80
N VAL A 329 -9.88 -20.88 -2.94
CA VAL A 329 -11.11 -20.12 -3.13
C VAL A 329 -12.26 -21.10 -3.23
N ALA A 330 -13.21 -21.01 -2.30
CA ALA A 330 -14.38 -21.87 -2.21
C ALA A 330 -15.56 -21.07 -1.64
N PRO A 331 -16.81 -21.51 -1.84
CA PRO A 331 -17.93 -20.96 -1.11
C PRO A 331 -17.74 -21.15 0.40
N PRO A 332 -18.24 -20.22 1.22
CA PRO A 332 -18.16 -20.38 2.66
C PRO A 332 -18.99 -21.60 3.11
N PRO A 333 -18.64 -22.24 4.23
CA PRO A 333 -19.45 -23.33 4.78
C PRO A 333 -20.85 -22.86 5.22
N GLU A 334 -20.95 -21.60 5.63
CA GLU A 334 -22.18 -20.94 6.06
C GLU A 334 -22.27 -19.57 5.39
N TRP A 335 -23.44 -19.24 4.85
CA TRP A 335 -23.67 -17.96 4.20
C TRP A 335 -24.00 -16.89 5.24
N PRO A 336 -23.38 -15.69 5.19
CA PRO A 336 -23.75 -14.60 6.08
C PRO A 336 -25.13 -14.04 5.70
N GLU A 337 -25.76 -13.35 6.65
CA GLU A 337 -27.07 -12.71 6.44
C GLU A 337 -27.08 -11.77 5.20
N ALA A 338 -25.99 -11.05 4.97
CA ALA A 338 -25.81 -10.21 3.79
C ALA A 338 -25.95 -11.01 2.47
N ALA A 339 -25.45 -12.24 2.44
CA ALA A 339 -25.58 -13.10 1.26
C ALA A 339 -27.03 -13.51 1.00
N GLU A 340 -27.81 -13.79 2.06
CA GLU A 340 -29.23 -14.13 1.95
C GLU A 340 -30.09 -12.93 1.50
N LYS A 341 -29.67 -11.71 1.84
CA LYS A 341 -30.30 -10.46 1.39
C LYS A 341 -29.88 -10.02 -0.02
N GLY A 342 -28.98 -10.75 -0.67
CA GLY A 342 -28.46 -10.34 -1.98
C GLY A 342 -27.48 -9.15 -1.93
N GLU A 343 -26.99 -8.79 -0.75
CA GLU A 343 -26.10 -7.63 -0.56
C GLU A 343 -24.66 -7.94 -1.01
N LYS A 344 -23.87 -6.89 -1.23
CA LYS A 344 -22.42 -7.00 -1.42
C LYS A 344 -21.72 -7.29 -0.09
N TRP A 345 -20.81 -8.27 -0.09
CA TRP A 345 -19.96 -8.56 1.06
C TRP A 345 -18.59 -9.09 0.64
N VAL A 346 -17.62 -8.97 1.56
CA VAL A 346 -16.22 -9.36 1.35
C VAL A 346 -15.89 -10.51 2.28
N ASP A 347 -15.47 -11.64 1.72
CA ASP A 347 -14.95 -12.78 2.48
C ASP A 347 -13.42 -12.70 2.54
N VAL A 348 -12.85 -12.82 3.74
CA VAL A 348 -11.40 -12.88 3.97
C VAL A 348 -11.06 -14.14 4.74
N SER A 349 -10.42 -15.10 4.08
CA SER A 349 -10.01 -16.34 4.72
C SER A 349 -8.60 -16.22 5.32
N LEU A 350 -8.49 -16.15 6.65
CA LEU A 350 -7.18 -16.17 7.33
C LEU A 350 -6.45 -17.52 7.13
N GLY A 351 -7.19 -18.62 7.00
CA GLY A 351 -6.62 -19.95 6.78
C GLY A 351 -6.05 -20.13 5.37
N GLN A 352 -6.81 -19.67 4.36
CA GLN A 352 -6.44 -19.81 2.95
C GLN A 352 -5.65 -18.62 2.39
N GLN A 353 -5.59 -17.50 3.13
CA GLN A 353 -5.00 -16.23 2.69
C GLN A 353 -5.58 -15.75 1.35
N THR A 354 -6.90 -15.83 1.24
CA THR A 354 -7.68 -15.41 0.07
C THR A 354 -8.70 -14.35 0.46
N LEU A 355 -9.06 -13.52 -0.50
CA LEU A 355 -10.20 -12.61 -0.42
C LEU A 355 -11.13 -12.88 -1.61
N VAL A 356 -12.44 -12.92 -1.34
CA VAL A 356 -13.47 -13.07 -2.38
C VAL A 356 -14.52 -11.98 -2.21
N LEU A 357 -14.86 -11.31 -3.31
CA LEU A 357 -15.96 -10.35 -3.39
C LEU A 357 -17.22 -11.09 -3.82
N TRP A 358 -18.30 -10.92 -3.06
CA TRP A 358 -19.57 -11.63 -3.24
C TRP A 358 -20.74 -10.64 -3.34
N GLU A 359 -21.67 -10.88 -4.27
CA GLU A 359 -22.96 -10.21 -4.32
C GLU A 359 -24.05 -11.27 -4.13
N GLY A 360 -24.74 -11.24 -2.99
CA GLY A 360 -25.52 -12.37 -2.53
C GLY A 360 -24.65 -13.62 -2.42
N LYS A 361 -25.02 -14.68 -3.15
CA LYS A 361 -24.26 -15.95 -3.26
C LYS A 361 -23.40 -16.04 -4.52
N ARG A 362 -23.31 -14.96 -5.31
CA ARG A 362 -22.55 -14.91 -6.56
C ARG A 362 -21.15 -14.36 -6.28
N ALA A 363 -20.13 -15.19 -6.50
CA ALA A 363 -18.74 -14.74 -6.42
C ALA A 363 -18.42 -13.85 -7.63
N TRP A 364 -17.75 -12.72 -7.41
CA TRP A 364 -17.43 -11.74 -8.45
C TRP A 364 -15.93 -11.65 -8.73
N TYR A 365 -15.10 -11.62 -7.70
CA TYR A 365 -13.65 -11.48 -7.83
C TYR A 365 -12.96 -12.23 -6.71
N ALA A 366 -11.80 -12.83 -7.00
CA ALA A 366 -11.00 -13.49 -5.98
C ALA A 366 -9.51 -13.22 -6.13
N THR A 367 -8.82 -13.03 -5.00
CA THR A 367 -7.37 -12.82 -4.96
C THR A 367 -6.72 -13.45 -3.73
N LEU A 368 -5.40 -13.39 -3.67
CA LEU A 368 -4.58 -13.68 -2.49
C LEU A 368 -4.40 -12.42 -1.64
N VAL A 369 -4.37 -12.60 -0.32
CA VAL A 369 -4.09 -11.54 0.66
C VAL A 369 -2.90 -11.89 1.55
N SER A 370 -2.42 -10.93 2.32
CA SER A 370 -1.49 -11.15 3.42
C SER A 370 -2.05 -10.54 4.70
N THR A 371 -2.52 -11.37 5.62
CA THR A 371 -3.13 -10.93 6.90
C THR A 371 -2.10 -10.89 8.03
N GLY A 372 -2.56 -10.63 9.26
CA GLY A 372 -1.73 -10.52 10.46
C GLY A 372 -0.89 -11.78 10.72
N ARG A 373 0.39 -11.61 11.04
CA ARG A 373 1.38 -12.72 11.11
C ARG A 373 0.98 -13.90 11.99
N PRO A 374 0.44 -13.70 13.22
CA PRO A 374 0.06 -14.81 14.09
C PRO A 374 -1.10 -15.64 13.55
N ARG A 375 -1.75 -15.19 12.46
CA ARG A 375 -2.90 -15.79 11.76
C ARG A 375 -4.14 -15.97 12.63
N PHE A 376 -4.07 -16.85 13.62
CA PHE A 376 -5.13 -17.18 14.57
C PHE A 376 -4.77 -16.80 16.03
N GLY A 377 -3.73 -15.98 16.22
CA GLY A 377 -3.43 -15.40 17.52
C GLY A 377 -4.53 -14.45 17.99
N ASP A 378 -4.51 -14.09 19.27
CA ASP A 378 -5.46 -13.12 19.83
C ASP A 378 -5.12 -11.71 19.32
N PRO A 379 -6.04 -11.03 18.59
CA PRO A 379 -5.79 -9.69 18.06
C PRO A 379 -5.61 -8.61 19.15
N LYS A 380 -6.05 -8.87 20.40
CA LYS A 380 -5.87 -7.92 21.50
C LYS A 380 -4.45 -7.91 22.05
N THR A 381 -3.72 -9.00 21.89
CA THR A 381 -2.39 -9.21 22.48
C THR A 381 -1.31 -9.45 21.43
N THR A 382 -1.72 -9.64 20.17
CA THR A 382 -0.85 -9.96 19.05
C THR A 382 -1.27 -9.21 17.79
N ASN A 383 -0.39 -9.22 16.79
CA ASN A 383 -0.63 -8.63 15.48
C ASN A 383 -1.52 -9.49 14.56
N ALA A 384 -2.49 -10.20 15.13
CA ALA A 384 -3.44 -11.02 14.40
C ALA A 384 -4.55 -10.15 13.82
N THR A 385 -5.08 -10.56 12.67
CA THR A 385 -6.29 -9.96 12.10
C THR A 385 -7.50 -10.44 12.89
N PRO A 386 -8.40 -9.56 13.36
CA PRO A 386 -9.57 -9.99 14.11
C PRO A 386 -10.54 -10.77 13.22
N THR A 387 -11.17 -11.80 13.79
CA THR A 387 -12.22 -12.58 13.13
C THR A 387 -13.60 -12.05 13.52
N GLY A 388 -14.57 -12.16 12.60
CA GLY A 388 -15.95 -11.71 12.84
C GLY A 388 -16.58 -11.12 11.59
N VAL A 389 -17.77 -10.56 11.78
CA VAL A 389 -18.48 -9.80 10.76
C VAL A 389 -18.30 -8.31 11.07
N PHE A 390 -17.84 -7.55 10.09
CA PHE A 390 -17.52 -6.13 10.26
C PHE A 390 -18.22 -5.30 9.19
N ARG A 391 -18.52 -4.04 9.52
CA ARG A 391 -18.95 -3.02 8.56
C ARG A 391 -17.76 -2.11 8.25
N LEU A 392 -17.65 -1.67 7.00
CA LEU A 392 -16.68 -0.65 6.64
C LEU A 392 -17.00 0.65 7.39
N GLN A 393 -15.96 1.27 7.95
CA GLN A 393 -16.04 2.49 8.75
C GLN A 393 -15.58 3.72 7.97
N SER A 394 -14.61 3.57 7.08
CA SER A 394 -14.12 4.66 6.23
C SER A 394 -13.29 4.15 5.07
N LYS A 395 -13.18 4.97 4.02
CA LYS A 395 -12.42 4.70 2.80
C LYS A 395 -11.51 5.88 2.48
N HIS A 396 -10.25 5.63 2.13
CA HIS A 396 -9.24 6.66 1.82
C HIS A 396 -8.43 6.26 0.59
N ILE A 397 -8.27 7.15 -0.39
CA ILE A 397 -7.44 6.89 -1.58
C ILE A 397 -5.99 6.63 -1.17
N ALA A 398 -5.47 7.44 -0.25
CA ALA A 398 -4.16 7.21 0.34
C ALA A 398 -4.01 7.96 1.67
N ALA A 399 -3.40 7.34 2.67
CA ALA A 399 -3.09 7.98 3.95
C ALA A 399 -1.80 7.45 4.56
N ALA A 400 -1.19 8.24 5.44
CA ALA A 400 -0.04 7.79 6.20
C ALA A 400 -0.44 6.67 7.18
N MET A 401 0.38 5.61 7.23
CA MET A 401 0.29 4.54 8.22
C MET A 401 1.67 4.30 8.81
N ASP A 402 1.73 4.11 10.13
CA ASP A 402 2.94 3.73 10.83
C ASP A 402 2.92 2.24 11.23
N SER A 403 3.98 1.78 11.90
CA SER A 403 4.12 0.39 12.33
C SER A 403 3.09 -0.06 13.37
N GLU A 404 2.35 0.88 13.96
CA GLU A 404 1.22 0.61 14.87
C GLU A 404 -0.13 0.73 14.12
N GLU A 405 -0.09 0.79 12.78
CA GLU A 405 -1.25 0.86 11.86
C GLU A 405 -2.21 2.02 12.19
N ASN A 406 -1.70 3.09 12.81
CA ASN A 406 -2.46 4.29 13.11
C ASN A 406 -2.51 5.24 11.91
N SER A 407 -3.70 5.77 11.60
CA SER A 407 -3.88 6.82 10.60
C SER A 407 -4.18 8.16 11.26
N SER A 408 -3.51 9.21 10.78
CA SER A 408 -3.73 10.59 11.21
C SER A 408 -5.12 11.13 10.86
N VAL A 409 -5.83 10.47 9.94
CA VAL A 409 -7.20 10.84 9.53
C VAL A 409 -8.28 9.93 10.13
N ALA A 410 -7.90 8.80 10.75
CA ALA A 410 -8.83 7.82 11.32
C ALA A 410 -9.09 8.00 12.84
N GLY A 411 -8.63 9.10 13.45
CA GLY A 411 -8.99 9.45 14.84
C GLY A 411 -8.36 8.57 15.95
N GLY A 412 -7.39 7.72 15.63
CA GLY A 412 -6.68 6.88 16.63
C GLY A 412 -5.63 7.65 17.43
N LYS A 413 -5.55 7.41 18.75
CA LYS A 413 -4.51 7.99 19.64
C LYS A 413 -3.18 7.22 19.53
N LYS A 414 -2.06 7.94 19.48
CA LYS A 414 -0.68 7.41 19.53
C LYS A 414 -0.40 6.64 20.84
N ALA A 415 0.22 5.47 20.75
CA ALA A 415 1.03 4.91 21.83
C ALA A 415 2.52 5.24 21.59
N GLY A 416 3.23 5.64 22.65
CA GLY A 416 4.57 6.22 22.59
C GLY A 416 5.68 5.31 22.08
N GLY A 417 6.66 5.92 21.40
CA GLY A 417 7.73 5.25 20.67
C GLY A 417 8.91 4.74 21.51
N GLY A 418 9.63 3.77 20.93
CA GLY A 418 10.93 3.31 21.41
C GLY A 418 11.91 3.08 20.24
N SER A 419 13.11 3.64 20.35
CA SER A 419 14.17 3.66 19.33
C SER A 419 14.96 2.35 19.23
N GLY A 420 15.17 1.85 18.00
CA GLY A 420 16.21 0.88 17.65
C GLY A 420 15.76 -0.20 16.63
N PRO A 421 16.67 -0.79 15.82
CA PRO A 421 16.32 -1.80 14.83
C PRO A 421 16.10 -3.14 15.54
N LYS A 422 14.88 -3.39 15.98
CA LYS A 422 14.51 -4.64 16.64
C LYS A 422 13.87 -5.56 15.61
N TYR A 423 14.51 -6.70 15.31
CA TYR A 423 13.78 -7.90 14.88
C TYR A 423 12.53 -8.03 15.75
N ASP A 424 11.35 -8.34 15.22
CA ASP A 424 10.17 -8.55 16.08
C ASP A 424 10.42 -9.65 17.12
N ALA A 425 9.61 -9.69 18.17
CA ALA A 425 9.81 -10.61 19.30
C ALA A 425 9.89 -12.08 18.85
N GLU A 426 9.08 -12.44 17.86
CA GLU A 426 9.04 -13.77 17.27
C GLU A 426 10.32 -14.10 16.49
N THR A 427 10.84 -13.16 15.70
CA THR A 427 12.10 -13.33 14.98
C THR A 427 13.28 -13.41 15.95
N ARG A 428 13.29 -12.62 17.03
CA ARG A 428 14.30 -12.72 18.10
C ARG A 428 14.23 -14.07 18.79
N ALA A 429 13.03 -14.53 19.15
CA ALA A 429 12.83 -15.84 19.74
C ALA A 429 13.27 -16.97 18.81
N THR A 430 12.99 -16.84 17.51
CA THR A 430 13.42 -17.81 16.49
C THR A 430 14.94 -17.83 16.33
N ILE A 431 15.60 -16.68 16.26
CA ILE A 431 17.06 -16.60 16.19
C ILE A 431 17.69 -17.21 17.45
N ALA A 432 17.17 -16.86 18.63
CA ALA A 432 17.66 -17.40 19.90
C ALA A 432 17.48 -18.93 19.98
N ARG A 433 16.29 -19.43 19.62
CA ARG A 433 15.98 -20.87 19.57
C ARG A 433 16.90 -21.62 18.61
N LEU A 434 17.11 -21.09 17.41
CA LEU A 434 17.92 -21.75 16.39
C LEU A 434 19.42 -21.72 16.72
N LYS A 435 19.94 -20.61 17.25
CA LYS A 435 21.33 -20.56 17.75
C LYS A 435 21.56 -21.49 18.93
N LYS A 436 20.57 -21.62 19.82
CA LYS A 436 20.62 -22.57 20.93
C LYS A 436 20.59 -24.02 20.42
N ALA A 437 19.68 -24.34 19.52
CA ALA A 437 19.59 -25.68 18.93
C ALA A 437 20.85 -26.09 18.16
N GLU A 438 21.51 -25.14 17.49
CA GLU A 438 22.82 -25.33 16.86
C GLU A 438 23.92 -25.61 17.89
N LYS A 439 23.98 -24.83 18.98
CA LYS A 439 24.94 -25.03 20.07
C LYS A 439 24.76 -26.39 20.76
N ASP A 440 23.51 -26.81 20.95
CA ASP A 440 23.14 -28.02 21.68
C ASP A 440 23.13 -29.27 20.79
N GLY A 441 23.52 -29.17 19.50
CA GLY A 441 23.54 -30.30 18.56
C GLY A 441 22.15 -30.91 18.27
N THR A 442 21.08 -30.14 18.48
CA THR A 442 19.70 -30.62 18.35
C THR A 442 19.35 -30.85 16.87
N LYS A 443 18.70 -31.97 16.56
CA LYS A 443 18.27 -32.29 15.20
C LYS A 443 17.18 -31.31 14.73
N LEU A 444 17.55 -30.42 13.80
CA LEU A 444 16.65 -29.42 13.24
C LEU A 444 15.77 -30.00 12.11
N SER A 445 14.57 -29.45 11.95
CA SER A 445 13.73 -29.71 10.78
C SER A 445 14.38 -29.12 9.52
N SER A 446 14.00 -29.59 8.33
CA SER A 446 14.50 -29.04 7.06
C SER A 446 14.20 -27.55 6.88
N GLU A 447 13.13 -27.06 7.51
CA GLU A 447 12.76 -25.65 7.51
C GLU A 447 13.62 -24.82 8.48
N ASP A 448 13.94 -25.37 9.65
CA ASP A 448 14.84 -24.75 10.61
C ASP A 448 16.30 -24.77 10.15
N GLN A 449 16.72 -25.81 9.43
CA GLN A 449 18.03 -25.84 8.74
C GLN A 449 18.11 -24.73 7.69
N ARG A 450 17.05 -24.52 6.90
CA ARG A 450 16.97 -23.39 5.94
C ARG A 450 17.05 -22.04 6.67
N ARG A 451 16.34 -21.89 7.79
CA ARG A 451 16.35 -20.66 8.61
C ARG A 451 17.72 -20.39 9.21
N LEU A 452 18.37 -21.42 9.75
CA LEU A 452 19.71 -21.33 10.33
C LEU A 452 20.75 -20.96 9.26
N ALA A 453 20.70 -21.61 8.09
CA ALA A 453 21.56 -21.28 6.94
C ALA A 453 21.36 -19.83 6.46
N ASN A 454 20.14 -19.27 6.60
CA ASN A 454 19.90 -17.86 6.34
C ASN A 454 20.55 -16.98 7.42
N ILE A 455 20.41 -17.32 8.71
CA ILE A 455 21.03 -16.58 9.82
C ILE A 455 22.56 -16.49 9.64
N HIS A 456 23.23 -17.59 9.30
CA HIS A 456 24.68 -17.60 9.04
C HIS A 456 25.10 -16.72 7.87
N LYS A 457 24.24 -16.58 6.86
CA LYS A 457 24.47 -15.72 5.69
C LYS A 457 24.10 -14.25 5.96
N GLY A 458 23.85 -13.87 7.22
CA GLY A 458 23.40 -12.52 7.59
C GLY A 458 22.01 -12.16 7.05
N ARG A 459 21.20 -13.18 6.73
CA ARG A 459 19.87 -13.05 6.11
C ARG A 459 18.77 -13.31 7.14
N HIS A 460 17.57 -12.82 6.84
CA HIS A 460 16.42 -13.06 7.71
C HIS A 460 16.11 -14.57 7.76
N PRO A 461 15.90 -15.18 8.94
CA PRO A 461 15.70 -16.64 9.07
C PRO A 461 14.60 -17.14 8.14
N GLU A 462 13.45 -16.49 8.12
CA GLU A 462 12.34 -16.92 7.26
C GLU A 462 12.51 -16.60 5.77
N TYR A 463 13.18 -15.50 5.44
CA TYR A 463 13.04 -14.85 4.13
C TYR A 463 14.32 -14.93 3.27
N GLY A 464 15.45 -15.39 3.80
CA GLY A 464 16.69 -15.52 3.04
C GLY A 464 17.11 -14.20 2.37
N VAL A 465 17.42 -14.25 1.07
CA VAL A 465 17.84 -13.06 0.29
C VAL A 465 16.71 -12.07 0.05
N THR A 466 15.46 -12.50 0.24
CA THR A 466 14.29 -11.62 0.16
C THR A 466 14.36 -10.66 1.35
N ARG A 467 15.09 -9.56 1.14
CA ARG A 467 15.17 -8.47 2.08
C ARG A 467 13.76 -7.96 2.33
N ARG A 468 13.37 -7.88 3.59
CA ARG A 468 12.39 -6.89 4.03
C ARG A 468 12.89 -5.55 3.47
N ARG A 469 12.27 -4.98 2.42
CA ARG A 469 12.34 -3.52 2.25
C ARG A 469 11.75 -3.02 3.58
N GLY A 470 12.60 -2.42 4.44
CA GLY A 470 12.32 -1.90 5.79
C GLY A 470 12.27 -2.79 7.04
N ALA A 471 13.25 -3.68 7.25
CA ALA A 471 13.52 -4.15 8.63
C ALA A 471 13.94 -2.97 9.55
N GLY A 472 13.03 -2.57 10.44
CA GLY A 472 13.04 -1.37 11.29
C GLY A 472 11.58 -0.87 11.39
N GLY A 473 11.20 -0.08 12.38
CA GLY A 473 9.87 0.56 12.38
C GLY A 473 9.62 1.19 11.00
N PHE A 474 8.50 0.83 10.37
CA PHE A 474 8.18 1.34 9.05
C PHE A 474 7.28 2.55 9.20
N GLU A 475 7.61 3.57 8.42
CA GLU A 475 6.71 4.68 8.14
C GLU A 475 6.38 4.59 6.64
N LEU A 476 5.09 4.53 6.33
CA LEU A 476 4.58 4.52 4.97
C LEU A 476 3.72 5.76 4.81
N ARG A 477 4.25 6.76 4.12
CA ARG A 477 3.52 7.99 3.81
C ARG A 477 2.71 7.71 2.55
N ASP A 478 1.39 7.50 2.72
CA ASP A 478 0.37 7.29 1.69
C ASP A 478 0.19 5.85 1.18
N VAL A 479 -0.10 4.93 2.10
CA VAL A 479 -0.62 3.60 1.77
C VAL A 479 -1.89 3.74 0.92
N PRO A 480 -1.98 3.12 -0.27
CA PRO A 480 -3.10 3.34 -1.18
C PRO A 480 -4.32 2.46 -0.86
N TRP A 481 -5.50 2.94 -1.27
CA TRP A 481 -6.78 2.21 -1.30
C TRP A 481 -7.22 1.62 0.05
N ILE A 482 -7.19 2.46 1.08
CA ILE A 482 -7.44 2.03 2.47
C ILE A 482 -8.94 1.96 2.74
N GLN A 483 -9.39 0.90 3.41
CA GLN A 483 -10.74 0.73 3.90
C GLN A 483 -10.73 0.17 5.32
N TYR A 484 -11.08 1.01 6.30
CA TYR A 484 -11.12 0.59 7.71
C TYR A 484 -12.41 -0.19 7.98
N PHE A 485 -12.31 -1.26 8.77
CA PHE A 485 -13.46 -2.08 9.18
C PHE A 485 -13.52 -2.31 10.70
N ALA A 486 -12.41 -2.08 11.40
CA ALA A 486 -12.34 -2.08 12.85
C ALA A 486 -11.22 -1.12 13.31
N ALA A 487 -11.20 -0.77 14.60
CA ALA A 487 -10.24 0.19 15.15
C ALA A 487 -8.79 -0.22 14.85
N GLY A 488 -8.13 0.50 13.94
CA GLY A 488 -6.75 0.24 13.49
C GLY A 488 -6.61 -0.88 12.44
N TYR A 489 -7.68 -1.56 12.05
CA TYR A 489 -7.65 -2.63 11.04
C TYR A 489 -8.31 -2.19 9.73
N ALA A 490 -7.57 -2.36 8.63
CA ALA A 490 -8.01 -1.98 7.31
C ALA A 490 -7.67 -3.03 6.24
N LEU A 491 -8.42 -3.01 5.14
CA LEU A 491 -7.96 -3.54 3.86
C LEU A 491 -7.21 -2.42 3.13
N HIS A 492 -6.04 -2.69 2.55
CA HIS A 492 -5.32 -1.67 1.78
C HIS A 492 -4.32 -2.28 0.79
N GLY A 493 -3.87 -1.46 -0.17
CA GLY A 493 -2.82 -1.82 -1.12
C GLY A 493 -1.45 -1.85 -0.45
N ALA A 494 -0.73 -2.97 -0.60
CA ALA A 494 0.62 -3.16 -0.06
C ALA A 494 1.66 -3.16 -1.19
N TYR A 495 2.09 -1.97 -1.59
CA TYR A 495 3.08 -1.81 -2.66
C TYR A 495 4.50 -2.27 -2.25
N TRP A 496 4.80 -2.33 -0.96
CA TRP A 496 6.12 -2.65 -0.43
C TRP A 496 6.49 -4.14 -0.49
N HIS A 497 5.55 -5.03 -0.83
CA HIS A 497 5.83 -6.46 -0.88
C HIS A 497 4.98 -7.24 -1.90
N ASP A 498 5.48 -8.41 -2.30
CA ASP A 498 4.86 -9.31 -3.27
C ASP A 498 4.49 -10.68 -2.66
N VAL A 499 4.14 -10.73 -1.37
CA VAL A 499 4.06 -12.00 -0.61
C VAL A 499 2.63 -12.45 -0.29
N PHE A 500 1.68 -12.07 -1.15
CA PHE A 500 0.27 -12.46 -1.06
C PHE A 500 0.11 -14.00 -1.04
N GLY A 501 -0.81 -14.48 -0.20
CA GLY A 501 -1.02 -15.89 0.13
C GLY A 501 -0.31 -16.35 1.42
N ILE A 502 0.44 -15.45 2.07
CA ILE A 502 1.18 -15.74 3.31
C ILE A 502 0.94 -14.57 4.29
N PRO A 503 0.65 -14.82 5.58
CA PRO A 503 0.49 -13.76 6.57
C PRO A 503 1.76 -12.88 6.69
N ARG A 504 1.61 -11.56 6.71
CA ARG A 504 2.71 -10.59 6.74
C ARG A 504 2.46 -9.31 7.55
N SER A 505 1.21 -8.83 7.61
CA SER A 505 0.86 -7.53 8.18
C SER A 505 0.92 -7.50 9.71
N HIS A 506 0.66 -6.34 10.32
CA HIS A 506 0.54 -6.22 11.77
C HIS A 506 -0.92 -6.25 12.25
N GLY A 507 -1.85 -6.67 11.39
CA GLY A 507 -3.28 -6.73 11.70
C GLY A 507 -4.12 -6.52 10.46
N CYS A 508 -3.75 -5.55 9.64
CA CYS A 508 -4.43 -5.22 8.39
C CYS A 508 -4.47 -6.37 7.36
N VAL A 509 -5.34 -6.25 6.36
CA VAL A 509 -5.45 -7.18 5.23
C VAL A 509 -4.75 -6.55 4.03
N ASN A 510 -3.52 -7.00 3.77
CA ASN A 510 -2.72 -6.48 2.67
C ASN A 510 -3.18 -7.11 1.34
N LEU A 511 -3.48 -6.25 0.38
CA LEU A 511 -3.86 -6.57 -1.00
C LEU A 511 -2.78 -6.12 -1.98
N ALA A 512 -2.69 -6.74 -3.15
CA ALA A 512 -1.89 -6.16 -4.25
C ALA A 512 -2.49 -4.81 -4.65
N PRO A 513 -1.71 -3.84 -5.17
CA PRO A 513 -2.25 -2.52 -5.50
C PRO A 513 -3.44 -2.58 -6.48
N ILE A 514 -3.41 -3.48 -7.47
CA ILE A 514 -4.51 -3.70 -8.42
C ILE A 514 -5.75 -4.20 -7.67
N ASP A 515 -5.60 -5.24 -6.86
CA ASP A 515 -6.68 -5.83 -6.09
C ASP A 515 -7.29 -4.85 -5.10
N ALA A 516 -6.46 -4.06 -4.41
CA ALA A 516 -6.90 -3.07 -3.45
C ALA A 516 -7.79 -2.01 -4.11
N ARG A 517 -7.41 -1.55 -5.32
CA ARG A 517 -8.22 -0.64 -6.12
C ARG A 517 -9.55 -1.28 -6.56
N VAL A 518 -9.53 -2.53 -7.01
CA VAL A 518 -10.75 -3.28 -7.37
C VAL A 518 -11.70 -3.36 -6.18
N VAL A 519 -11.20 -3.77 -5.01
CA VAL A 519 -12.00 -3.88 -3.78
C VAL A 519 -12.48 -2.49 -3.31
N PHE A 520 -11.67 -1.45 -3.46
CA PHE A 520 -12.04 -0.07 -3.09
C PHE A 520 -13.16 0.49 -3.96
N ASN A 521 -13.15 0.23 -5.26
CA ASN A 521 -14.17 0.74 -6.18
C ASN A 521 -15.44 -0.11 -6.19
N TRP A 522 -15.35 -1.39 -5.82
CA TRP A 522 -16.51 -2.29 -5.77
C TRP A 522 -17.38 -2.12 -4.50
N THR A 523 -16.74 -1.79 -3.37
CA THR A 523 -17.40 -1.60 -2.07
C THR A 523 -18.11 -0.25 -1.97
N ASP A 524 -19.21 -0.24 -1.22
CA ASP A 524 -20.01 0.97 -0.96
C ASP A 524 -19.61 1.65 0.37
N PRO A 525 -19.82 2.97 0.50
CA PRO A 525 -20.27 3.90 -0.54
C PRO A 525 -19.14 4.23 -1.54
N PRO A 526 -19.50 4.68 -2.76
CA PRO A 526 -18.53 5.27 -3.67
C PRO A 526 -17.95 6.56 -3.06
N LEU A 527 -16.69 6.84 -3.37
CA LEU A 527 -16.06 8.09 -2.95
C LEU A 527 -16.61 9.25 -3.81
N PRO A 528 -17.09 10.36 -3.21
CA PRO A 528 -17.51 11.51 -3.98
C PRO A 528 -16.38 12.09 -4.83
N GLU A 529 -16.73 12.71 -5.95
CA GLU A 529 -15.75 13.30 -6.87
C GLU A 529 -14.86 14.31 -6.14
N ASN A 530 -13.55 14.27 -6.41
CA ASN A 530 -12.51 15.12 -5.83
C ASN A 530 -12.26 14.96 -4.31
N TRP A 531 -13.03 14.13 -3.60
CA TRP A 531 -12.74 13.77 -2.22
C TRP A 531 -11.56 12.81 -2.15
N HIS A 532 -10.87 12.81 -1.01
CA HIS A 532 -9.73 11.90 -0.77
C HIS A 532 -10.06 10.77 0.21
N GLY A 533 -11.04 11.00 1.09
CA GLY A 533 -11.59 9.96 1.93
C GLY A 533 -13.00 10.29 2.40
N ILE A 534 -13.75 9.24 2.77
CA ILE A 534 -15.13 9.28 3.27
C ILE A 534 -15.24 8.42 4.52
N ASN A 535 -15.96 8.93 5.52
CA ASN A 535 -16.34 8.19 6.72
C ASN A 535 -17.77 7.67 6.55
N ILE A 536 -17.89 6.36 6.66
CA ILE A 536 -19.14 5.62 6.60
C ILE A 536 -19.63 5.66 8.04
N GLY A 537 -20.55 6.58 8.35
CA GLY A 537 -21.06 6.76 9.71
C GLY A 537 -21.54 5.43 10.29
N THR A 538 -21.40 5.26 11.61
CA THR A 538 -22.25 4.33 12.35
C THR A 538 -23.56 5.07 12.56
N ASP A 539 -24.52 4.91 11.65
CA ASP A 539 -25.89 5.28 11.96
C ASP A 539 -26.42 4.41 13.11
#